data_AF-A0A1V9W6S6-F1
#
_entry.id   AF-A0A1V9W6S6-F1
#
_cell.length_a   1.000
_cell.length_b   1.000
_cell.length_c   1.000
_cell.angle_alpha   90.00
_cell.angle_beta   90.00
_cell.angle_gamma   90.00
#
_symmetry.space_group_name_H-M   'P 1'
#
loop_
_entity.id
_entity.type
_entity.pdbx_description
1 polymer ?
#
loop_
_entity_poly.entity_id
_entity_poly.type
_entity_poly.pdbx_seq_one_letter_code
_entity_poly.pdbx_strand_id
1 'polypeptide(L)'
;MKSIVISLFFAILGMIFSILFQFMAYWGSNTMIWYWIGVVMAYLFTTISLITLLLLYRGTKQYTASLKFLILLNIAIILGTIFWTTFIIIAWKSGI
;
A
#
# COMPACT_ATOMS: atom_id res chain seq x y z
N MET A 1 6.23 17.20 9.33
CA MET A 1 6.27 16.99 7.87
C MET A 1 7.09 15.75 7.46
N LYS A 2 8.33 15.57 7.93
CA LYS A 2 9.16 14.42 7.50
C LYS A 2 8.47 13.05 7.62
N SER A 3 7.77 12.77 8.73
CA SER A 3 7.08 11.48 8.92
C SER A 3 5.88 11.25 7.99
N ILE A 4 5.14 12.31 7.61
CA ILE A 4 4.03 12.14 6.64
C ILE A 4 4.56 11.86 5.24
N VAL A 5 5.69 12.46 4.86
CA VAL A 5 6.35 12.19 3.57
C VAL A 5 6.85 10.74 3.52
N ILE A 6 7.45 10.25 4.60
CA ILE A 6 7.88 8.84 4.71
C ILE A 6 6.68 7.90 4.60
N SER A 7 5.61 8.18 5.34
CA SER A 7 4.39 7.36 5.28
C SER A 7 3.77 7.37 3.87
N LEU A 8 3.68 8.52 3.21
CA LEU A 8 3.20 8.63 1.83
C LEU A 8 4.08 7.87 0.84
N PHE A 9 5.40 7.95 0.98
CA PHE A 9 6.33 7.22 0.15
C PHE A 9 6.08 5.70 0.22
N PHE A 10 5.90 5.17 1.43
CA PHE A 10 5.55 3.76 1.61
C PHE A 10 4.14 3.40 1.11
N ALA A 11 3.17 4.31 1.23
CA ALA A 11 1.84 4.09 0.66
C ALA A 11 1.89 3.99 -0.87
N ILE A 12 2.65 4.88 -1.51
CA ILE A 12 2.86 4.88 -2.97
C ILE A 12 3.60 3.62 -3.41
N LEU A 13 4.64 3.19 -2.69
CA LEU A 13 5.32 1.92 -2.96
C LEU A 13 4.36 0.74 -2.86
N GLY A 14 3.54 0.68 -1.80
CA GLY A 14 2.52 -0.35 -1.64
C GLY A 14 1.53 -0.39 -2.81
N MET A 15 1.07 0.79 -3.25
CA MET A 15 0.18 0.93 -4.41
C MET A 15 0.86 0.50 -5.72
N ILE A 16 2.14 0.83 -5.93
CA ILE A 16 2.91 0.39 -7.10
C ILE A 16 2.97 -1.14 -7.15
N PHE A 17 3.33 -1.79 -6.03
CA PHE A 17 3.34 -3.25 -5.97
C PHE A 17 1.93 -3.85 -6.16
N SER A 18 0.90 -3.19 -5.62
CA SER A 18 -0.50 -3.56 -5.80
C SER A 18 -0.97 -3.55 -7.26
N ILE A 19 -0.40 -2.66 -8.08
CA ILE A 19 -0.70 -2.65 -9.52
C ILE A 19 0.19 -3.66 -10.25
N LEU A 20 1.46 -3.80 -9.85
CA LEU A 20 2.46 -4.59 -10.57
C LEU A 20 2.41 -6.09 -10.32
N PHE A 21 1.88 -6.57 -9.18
CA PHE A 21 2.00 -7.99 -8.82
C PHE A 21 1.38 -8.94 -9.85
N GLN A 22 0.37 -8.49 -10.61
CA GLN A 22 -0.20 -9.27 -11.71
C GLN A 22 0.82 -9.48 -12.84
N PHE A 23 1.58 -8.44 -13.20
CA PHE A 23 2.64 -8.53 -14.20
C PHE A 23 3.84 -9.33 -13.69
N MET A 24 4.11 -9.28 -12.39
CA MET A 24 5.17 -10.07 -11.77
C MET A 24 4.92 -11.57 -11.95
N ALA A 25 3.68 -12.02 -12.11
CA ALA A 25 3.38 -13.42 -12.43
C ALA A 25 4.09 -13.93 -13.70
N TYR A 26 4.52 -13.04 -14.60
CA TYR A 26 5.20 -13.41 -15.85
C TYR A 26 6.73 -13.27 -15.78
N TRP A 27 7.30 -12.90 -14.63
CA TRP A 27 8.74 -12.59 -14.51
C TRP A 27 9.65 -13.83 -14.40
N GLY A 28 9.10 -15.03 -14.30
CA GLY A 28 9.90 -16.24 -14.21
C GLY A 28 9.12 -17.49 -14.59
N SER A 29 9.84 -18.62 -14.67
CA SER A 29 9.27 -19.93 -15.01
C SER A 29 8.24 -20.40 -13.98
N ASN A 30 8.39 -20.00 -12.72
CA ASN A 30 7.40 -20.24 -11.67
C ASN A 30 6.52 -19.00 -11.47
N THR A 31 5.46 -18.92 -12.27
CA THR A 31 4.57 -17.76 -12.36
C THR A 31 3.90 -17.41 -11.02
N MET A 32 3.68 -18.41 -10.17
CA MET A 32 2.96 -18.23 -8.91
C MET A 32 3.82 -17.54 -7.83
N ILE A 33 5.14 -17.78 -7.80
CA ILE A 33 6.02 -17.22 -6.76
C ILE A 33 6.09 -15.69 -6.85
N TRP A 34 6.35 -15.15 -8.04
CA TRP A 34 6.53 -13.71 -8.24
C TRP A 34 5.24 -12.93 -8.00
N TYR A 35 4.08 -13.52 -8.35
CA TYR A 35 2.77 -12.98 -7.99
C TYR A 35 2.64 -12.79 -6.47
N TRP A 36 2.94 -13.83 -5.68
CA TRP A 36 2.86 -13.75 -4.22
C TRP A 36 3.90 -12.80 -3.61
N ILE A 37 5.10 -12.72 -4.17
CA ILE A 37 6.10 -11.72 -3.75
C ILE A 37 5.52 -10.31 -3.90
N GLY A 38 4.91 -10.00 -5.05
CA GLY A 38 4.29 -8.70 -5.28
C GLY A 38 3.16 -8.40 -4.28
N VAL A 39 2.30 -9.38 -4.00
CA VAL A 39 1.24 -9.28 -2.97
C VAL A 39 1.81 -9.00 -1.59
N VAL A 40 2.84 -9.74 -1.17
CA VAL A 40 3.50 -9.56 0.13
C VAL A 40 4.12 -8.16 0.23
N MET A 41 4.77 -7.68 -0.84
CA MET A 41 5.35 -6.34 -0.84
C MET A 41 4.29 -5.24 -0.79
N ALA A 42 3.16 -5.40 -1.50
CA ALA A 42 2.04 -4.47 -1.43
C ALA A 42 1.53 -4.30 0.01
N TYR A 43 1.30 -5.42 0.72
CA TYR A 43 0.84 -5.40 2.11
C TYR A 43 1.92 -4.95 3.10
N LEU A 44 3.18 -5.32 2.88
CA LEU A 44 4.28 -4.93 3.75
C LEU A 44 4.49 -3.41 3.73
N PHE A 45 4.55 -2.79 2.54
CA PHE A 45 4.74 -1.35 2.44
C PHE A 45 3.52 -0.56 2.92
N THR A 46 2.31 -1.02 2.65
CA THR A 46 1.10 -0.39 3.22
C THR A 46 1.05 -0.50 4.74
N THR A 47 1.48 -1.62 5.32
CA THR A 47 1.57 -1.79 6.78
C THR A 47 2.59 -0.84 7.39
N ILE A 48 3.78 -0.72 6.79
CA ILE A 48 4.81 0.25 7.23
C ILE A 48 4.28 1.69 7.13
N SER A 49 3.58 2.02 6.04
CA SER A 49 2.94 3.32 5.87
C SER A 49 1.95 3.61 7.00
N LEU A 50 1.06 2.65 7.30
CA LEU A 50 0.07 2.76 8.36
C LEU A 50 0.71 2.95 9.74
N ILE A 51 1.74 2.17 10.08
CA ILE A 51 2.47 2.30 11.35
C ILE A 51 3.09 3.70 11.46
N THR A 52 3.73 4.18 10.39
CA THR A 52 4.34 5.51 10.35
C THR A 52 3.29 6.61 10.51
N LEU A 53 2.11 6.43 9.91
CA LEU A 53 0.98 7.35 10.03
C LEU A 53 0.43 7.39 11.45
N LEU A 54 0.30 6.24 12.11
CA LEU A 54 -0.14 6.13 13.51
C LEU A 54 0.86 6.80 14.47
N LEU A 55 2.16 6.61 14.25
CA LEU A 55 3.20 7.28 15.03
C LEU A 55 3.14 8.80 14.86
N LEU A 56 2.93 9.29 13.63
CA LEU A 56 2.69 10.71 13.37
C LEU A 56 1.46 11.20 14.14
N TYR A 57 0.35 10.44 14.09
CA TYR A 57 -0.90 10.84 14.72
C TYR A 57 -0.76 10.97 16.24
N ARG A 58 -0.04 10.05 16.88
CA ARG A 58 0.21 10.08 18.34
C ARG A 58 1.15 11.22 18.76
N GLY A 59 2.10 11.59 17.90
CA GLY A 59 3.12 12.60 18.22
C GLY A 59 2.72 14.05 17.93
N THR A 60 1.61 14.29 17.20
CA THR A 60 1.21 15.64 16.78
C THR A 60 0.02 16.17 17.56
N LYS A 61 0.23 17.29 18.28
CA LYS A 61 -0.81 17.96 19.09
C LYS A 61 -1.70 18.90 18.28
N GLN A 62 -1.24 19.41 17.15
CA GLN A 62 -2.00 20.30 16.27
C GLN A 62 -1.78 19.95 14.80
N TYR A 63 -2.87 19.86 14.04
CA TYR A 63 -2.86 19.54 12.62
C TYR A 63 -3.22 20.77 11.79
N THR A 64 -2.26 21.25 10.99
CA THR A 64 -2.53 22.27 9.96
C THR A 64 -3.43 21.69 8.85
N ALA A 65 -4.16 22.54 8.13
CA ALA A 65 -5.07 22.11 7.07
C ALA A 65 -4.37 21.23 6.00
N SER A 66 -3.17 21.62 5.57
CA SER A 66 -2.36 20.84 4.62
C SER A 66 -1.98 19.47 5.16
N LEU A 67 -1.66 19.36 6.46
CA LEU A 67 -1.33 18.07 7.08
C LEU A 67 -2.55 17.14 7.14
N LYS A 68 -3.74 17.68 7.45
CA LYS A 68 -5.00 16.92 7.42
C LYS A 68 -5.29 16.36 6.02
N PHE A 69 -5.12 17.19 4.99
CA PHE A 69 -5.29 16.77 3.61
C PHE A 69 -4.33 15.63 3.23
N LEU A 70 -3.04 15.74 3.58
CA LEU A 70 -2.06 14.69 3.31
C LEU A 70 -2.36 13.38 4.06
N ILE A 71 -2.84 13.46 5.30
CA ILE A 71 -3.28 12.28 6.07
C ILE A 71 -4.46 11.61 5.37
N LEU A 72 -5.47 12.39 4.94
CA LEU A 72 -6.64 11.87 4.24
C LEU A 72 -6.24 11.18 2.92
N LEU A 73 -5.40 11.82 2.12
CA LEU A 73 -4.87 11.25 0.88
C LEU A 73 -4.13 9.93 1.13
N ASN A 74 -3.30 9.88 2.17
CA ASN A 74 -2.54 8.68 2.53
C ASN A 74 -3.48 7.52 2.92
N ILE A 75 -4.49 7.79 3.75
CA ILE A 75 -5.51 6.80 4.11
C ILE A 75 -6.24 6.30 2.86
N ALA A 76 -6.60 7.19 1.93
CA ALA A 76 -7.24 6.79 0.68
C ALA A 76 -6.37 5.86 -0.17
N ILE A 77 -5.05 6.13 -0.26
CA ILE A 77 -4.09 5.27 -0.97
C ILE A 77 -3.99 3.89 -0.30
N ILE A 78 -3.89 3.85 1.04
CA ILE A 78 -3.83 2.59 1.80
C ILE A 78 -5.09 1.76 1.57
N LEU A 79 -6.27 2.37 1.70
CA LEU A 79 -7.55 1.68 1.47
C LEU A 79 -7.67 1.18 0.04
N GLY A 80 -7.36 2.04 -0.95
CA GLY A 80 -7.36 1.66 -2.35
C GLY A 80 -6.43 0.49 -2.64
N THR A 81 -5.23 0.50 -2.04
CA THR A 81 -4.26 -0.60 -2.15
C THR A 81 -4.80 -1.92 -1.57
N ILE A 82 -5.36 -1.88 -0.36
CA ILE A 82 -5.91 -3.07 0.31
C ILE A 82 -7.08 -3.62 -0.50
N PHE A 83 -8.02 -2.77 -0.89
CA PHE A 83 -9.20 -3.19 -1.65
C PHE A 83 -8.80 -3.77 -3.01
N TRP A 84 -7.92 -3.09 -3.76
CA TRP A 84 -7.47 -3.56 -5.07
C TRP A 84 -6.74 -4.90 -4.97
N THR A 85 -5.74 -5.01 -4.08
CA THR A 85 -4.96 -6.23 -3.93
C THR A 85 -5.84 -7.41 -3.50
N THR A 86 -6.73 -7.18 -2.53
CA THR A 86 -7.64 -8.23 -2.05
C THR A 86 -8.63 -8.67 -3.13
N PHE A 87 -9.22 -7.70 -3.84
CA PHE A 87 -10.15 -7.96 -4.93
C PHE A 87 -9.52 -8.85 -6.00
N ILE A 88 -8.33 -8.52 -6.46
CA ILE A 88 -7.63 -9.30 -7.48
C ILE A 88 -7.24 -10.69 -6.96
N ILE A 89 -6.80 -10.84 -5.71
CA ILE A 89 -6.51 -12.18 -5.14
C ILE A 89 -7.75 -13.06 -5.16
N ILE A 90 -8.92 -12.50 -4.78
CA ILE A 90 -10.19 -13.23 -4.79
C ILE A 90 -10.61 -13.56 -6.22
N ALA A 91 -10.54 -12.59 -7.14
CA ALA A 91 -10.88 -12.79 -8.54
C ALA A 91 -10.01 -13.88 -9.18
N TRP A 92 -8.70 -13.85 -8.94
CA TRP A 92 -7.75 -14.87 -9.39
C TRP A 92 -8.07 -16.26 -8.85
N LYS A 93 -8.47 -16.36 -7.57
CA LYS A 93 -8.88 -17.64 -6.97
C LYS A 93 -10.23 -18.13 -7.47
N SER A 94 -11.10 -17.24 -7.94
CA SER A 94 -12.43 -17.55 -8.45
C SER A 94 -12.42 -18.15 -9.86
N GLY A 95 -11.27 -18.14 -10.57
CA GLY A 95 -11.17 -18.70 -11.93
C GLY A 95 -11.89 -17.89 -13.01
N ILE A 96 -12.12 -16.59 -12.76
CA ILE A 96 -12.54 -15.61 -13.78
C ILE A 96 -11.31 -15.20 -14.59
#